data_AF-K8GRH3-F1
#
_entry.id   AF-K8GRH3-F1
#
_cell.length_a   1.000
_cell.length_b   1.000
_cell.length_c   1.000
_cell.angle_alpha   90.00
_cell.angle_beta   90.00
_cell.angle_gamma   90.00
#
_symmetry.space_group_name_H-M   'P 1'
#
loop_
_entity.id
_entity.type
_entity.pdbx_description
1 polymer ?
#
loop_
_entity_poly.entity_id
_entity_poly.type
_entity_poly.pdbx_seq_one_letter_code
_entity_poly.pdbx_strand_id
1 'polypeptide(L)'
;MNVIQPLGRRLLTDPEGYLINKCHWDDIQPPWLSLVLDLRERYVTLLSDRLHSLYLHGSDPRGLAISDVSDLDSVAILREQIKPELEDSLNSLQIQLAKQYSFCSKLDLTV
;
A
#
# COMPACT_ATOMS: atom_id res chain seq x y z
N MET A 1 5.40 3.40 -28.99
CA MET A 1 5.98 2.14 -28.47
C MET A 1 6.26 2.36 -27.00
N ASN A 2 5.55 1.68 -26.10
CA ASN A 2 5.88 1.72 -24.67
C ASN A 2 7.10 0.83 -24.45
N VAL A 3 8.21 1.45 -24.04
CA VAL A 3 9.44 0.73 -23.69
C VAL A 3 9.23 0.10 -22.31
N ILE A 4 9.38 -1.22 -22.21
CA ILE A 4 9.36 -1.91 -20.93
C ILE A 4 10.59 -1.47 -20.13
N GLN A 5 10.36 -0.88 -18.95
CA GLN A 5 11.44 -0.49 -18.06
C GLN A 5 11.90 -1.70 -17.23
N PRO A 6 13.21 -1.89 -16.99
CA PRO A 6 13.75 -3.02 -16.23
C PRO A 6 13.57 -2.82 -14.71
N LEU A 7 12.35 -2.50 -14.28
CA LEU A 7 11.99 -2.27 -12.86
C LEU A 7 11.64 -3.55 -12.11
N GLY A 8 11.51 -4.67 -12.82
CA GLY A 8 11.24 -5.98 -12.24
C GLY A 8 12.42 -6.51 -11.43
N ARG A 9 12.13 -7.29 -10.39
CA ARG A 9 13.13 -7.82 -9.45
C ARG A 9 12.85 -9.27 -9.09
N ARG A 10 13.91 -10.06 -8.93
CA ARG A 10 13.86 -11.36 -8.24
C ARG A 10 13.99 -11.17 -6.74
N LEU A 11 13.12 -11.81 -5.96
CA LEU A 11 13.33 -11.92 -4.52
C LEU A 11 14.51 -12.87 -4.25
N LEU A 12 15.30 -12.53 -3.24
CA LEU A 12 16.40 -13.38 -2.79
C LEU A 12 15.83 -14.43 -1.83
N THR A 13 16.53 -15.55 -1.73
CA THR A 13 16.24 -16.58 -0.72
C THR A 13 17.36 -16.64 0.30
N ASP A 14 17.03 -17.04 1.51
CA ASP A 14 18.02 -17.43 2.52
C ASP A 14 18.64 -18.82 2.18
N PRO A 15 19.64 -19.31 2.94
CA PRO A 15 20.25 -20.62 2.72
C PRO A 15 19.26 -21.80 2.77
N GLU A 16 18.16 -21.64 3.48
CA GLU A 16 17.10 -22.65 3.64
C GLU A 16 16.07 -22.60 2.49
N GLY A 17 16.13 -21.59 1.63
CA GLY A 17 15.28 -21.42 0.46
C GLY A 17 14.02 -20.58 0.69
N TYR A 18 13.87 -19.93 1.84
CA TYR A 18 12.76 -19.02 2.12
C TYR A 18 12.98 -17.64 1.50
N LEU A 19 11.90 -16.99 1.07
CA LEU A 19 11.95 -15.64 0.52
C LEU A 19 12.37 -14.62 1.57
N ILE A 20 13.40 -13.83 1.27
CA ILE A 20 13.84 -12.73 2.12
C ILE A 20 12.92 -11.53 1.90
N ASN A 21 12.14 -11.19 2.93
CA ASN A 21 11.35 -9.97 2.94
C ASN A 21 12.28 -8.74 3.05
N LYS A 22 12.20 -7.83 2.07
CA LYS A 22 12.93 -6.55 2.07
C LYS A 22 12.04 -5.35 2.41
N CYS A 23 10.79 -5.57 2.75
CA CYS A 23 9.91 -4.51 3.19
C CYS A 23 10.22 -4.15 4.65
N HIS A 24 10.45 -2.86 4.92
CA HIS A 24 10.70 -2.35 6.27
C HIS A 24 10.13 -0.94 6.43
N TRP A 25 9.69 -0.60 7.63
CA TRP A 25 9.13 0.74 7.92
C TRP A 25 10.15 1.86 7.72
N ASP A 26 11.39 1.62 8.16
CA ASP A 26 12.48 2.60 8.05
C ASP A 26 12.90 2.89 6.59
N ASP A 27 12.52 2.02 5.65
CA ASP A 27 12.82 2.20 4.24
C ASP A 27 11.81 3.12 3.54
N ILE A 28 10.66 3.42 4.14
CA ILE A 28 9.63 4.30 3.58
C ILE A 28 10.10 5.76 3.68
N GLN A 29 10.41 6.36 2.52
CA GLN A 29 10.97 7.71 2.45
C GLN A 29 9.89 8.79 2.27
N PRO A 30 10.15 10.06 2.67
CA PRO A 30 9.33 11.18 2.23
C PRO A 30 9.30 11.32 0.70
N PRO A 31 8.17 11.74 0.09
CA PRO A 31 6.91 12.13 0.73
C PRO A 31 5.97 10.96 1.07
N TRP A 32 6.32 9.73 0.69
CA TRP A 32 5.47 8.55 0.82
C TRP A 32 5.11 8.21 2.27
N LEU A 33 6.04 8.42 3.20
CA LEU A 33 5.78 8.20 4.63
C LEU A 33 4.52 8.95 5.12
N SER A 34 4.30 10.18 4.66
CA SER A 34 3.12 10.96 5.03
C SER A 34 1.82 10.31 4.52
N LEU A 35 1.83 9.83 3.28
CA LEU A 35 0.71 9.12 2.68
C LEU A 35 0.44 7.79 3.42
N VAL A 36 1.48 7.02 3.76
CA VAL A 36 1.34 5.75 4.48
C VAL A 36 0.75 5.96 5.88
N LEU A 37 1.20 6.99 6.60
CA LEU A 37 0.68 7.30 7.93
C LEU A 37 -0.78 7.76 7.89
N ASP A 38 -1.14 8.62 6.93
CA ASP A 38 -2.52 9.08 6.73
C ASP A 38 -3.44 7.91 6.32
N LEU A 39 -2.97 7.05 5.41
CA LEU A 39 -3.67 5.83 5.01
C LEU A 39 -3.94 4.93 6.22
N ARG A 40 -2.92 4.66 7.04
CA ARG A 40 -3.04 3.84 8.26
C ARG A 40 -4.09 4.42 9.20
N GLU A 41 -4.02 5.72 9.48
CA GLU A 41 -4.95 6.37 10.40
C GLU A 41 -6.39 6.31 9.90
N ARG A 42 -6.60 6.53 8.60
CA ARG A 42 -7.92 6.45 7.97
C ARG A 42 -8.48 5.03 7.97
N TYR A 43 -7.65 4.02 7.73
CA TYR A 43 -8.06 2.61 7.87
C TYR A 43 -8.46 2.27 9.30
N VAL A 44 -7.63 2.64 10.29
CA VAL A 44 -7.91 2.40 11.72
C VAL A 44 -9.21 3.08 12.14
N THR A 45 -9.45 4.31 11.68
CA THR A 45 -10.68 5.05 11.98
C THR A 45 -11.91 4.44 11.30
N LEU A 46 -11.81 4.13 10.00
CA LEU A 46 -12.94 3.65 9.20
C LEU A 46 -13.37 2.22 9.60
N LEU A 47 -12.39 1.34 9.80
CA LEU A 47 -12.64 -0.08 10.07
C LEU A 47 -12.78 -0.36 11.56
N SER A 48 -12.07 0.37 12.42
CA SER A 48 -12.08 0.20 13.87
C SER A 48 -11.84 -1.27 14.25
N ASP A 49 -12.65 -1.83 15.15
CA ASP A 49 -12.57 -3.21 15.63
C ASP A 49 -12.66 -4.28 14.53
N ARG A 50 -13.19 -3.92 13.35
CA ARG A 50 -13.28 -4.82 12.19
C ARG A 50 -11.93 -5.08 11.56
N LEU A 51 -10.95 -4.16 11.71
CA LEU A 51 -9.60 -4.34 11.19
C LEU A 51 -8.86 -5.40 12.02
N HIS A 52 -8.47 -6.50 11.38
CA HIS A 52 -7.57 -7.47 11.97
C HIS A 52 -6.11 -7.01 11.82
N SER A 53 -5.72 -6.69 10.59
CA SER A 53 -4.34 -6.33 10.24
C SER A 53 -4.31 -5.55 8.94
N LEU A 54 -3.39 -4.61 8.81
CA LEU A 54 -3.13 -3.84 7.59
C LEU A 54 -1.71 -4.12 7.11
N TYR A 55 -1.56 -4.51 5.85
CA TYR A 55 -0.29 -4.77 5.21
C TYR A 55 -0.03 -3.76 4.10
N LEU A 56 1.22 -3.38 3.96
CA LEU A 56 1.73 -2.59 2.86
C LEU A 56 2.72 -3.43 2.05
N HIS A 57 2.61 -3.38 0.73
CA HIS A 57 3.54 -4.06 -0.17
C HIS A 57 3.91 -3.16 -1.35
N GLY A 58 4.62 -3.72 -2.33
CA GLY A 58 5.06 -2.96 -3.49
C GLY A 58 6.40 -2.26 -3.27
N SER A 59 6.67 -1.24 -4.10
CA SER A 59 7.95 -0.52 -4.13
C SER A 59 8.19 0.34 -2.90
N ASP A 60 7.12 0.87 -2.30
CA ASP A 60 7.19 1.83 -1.19
C ASP A 60 7.88 1.30 0.07
N PRO A 61 7.40 0.21 0.72
CA PRO A 61 8.06 -0.32 1.91
C PRO A 61 9.46 -0.90 1.64
N ARG A 62 9.93 -0.90 0.38
CA ARG A 62 11.29 -1.30 0.02
C ARG A 62 12.21 -0.11 -0.24
N GLY A 63 11.73 1.12 -0.06
CA GLY A 63 12.47 2.35 -0.37
C GLY A 63 12.72 2.57 -1.86
N LEU A 64 11.87 2.00 -2.73
CA LEU A 64 12.02 2.05 -4.19
C LEU A 64 10.90 2.84 -4.88
N ALA A 65 10.02 3.49 -4.14
CA ALA A 65 8.93 4.25 -4.73
C ALA A 65 9.43 5.52 -5.43
N ILE A 66 8.86 5.78 -6.61
CA ILE A 66 9.21 6.88 -7.50
C ILE A 66 7.95 7.74 -7.70
N SER A 67 8.08 9.05 -7.49
CA SER A 67 7.02 10.04 -7.74
C SER A 67 6.45 9.88 -9.15
N ASP A 68 5.13 9.98 -9.27
CA ASP A 68 4.35 9.96 -10.51
C ASP A 68 4.46 8.64 -11.30
N VAL A 69 5.10 7.62 -10.74
CA VAL A 69 5.35 6.31 -11.37
C VAL A 69 4.89 5.17 -10.48
N SER A 70 5.18 5.24 -9.18
CA SER A 70 4.82 4.17 -8.25
C SER A 70 3.37 4.28 -7.80
N ASP A 71 2.82 3.11 -7.51
CA ASP A 71 1.54 2.94 -6.85
C ASP A 71 1.78 2.71 -5.35
N LEU A 72 0.73 2.85 -4.55
CA LEU A 72 0.71 2.41 -3.16
C LEU A 72 -0.32 1.29 -3.01
N ASP A 73 0.18 0.10 -2.66
CA ASP A 73 -0.64 -1.09 -2.53
C ASP A 73 -0.81 -1.50 -1.07
N SER A 74 -2.06 -1.63 -0.64
CA SER A 74 -2.41 -2.04 0.72
C SER A 74 -3.44 -3.16 0.73
N VAL A 75 -3.33 -4.02 1.75
CA VAL A 75 -4.28 -5.10 2.01
C VAL A 75 -4.68 -5.04 3.48
N ALA A 76 -5.95 -4.75 3.74
CA ALA A 76 -6.54 -4.88 5.06
C ALA A 76 -7.21 -6.27 5.19
N ILE A 77 -6.95 -6.96 6.29
CA ILE A 77 -7.66 -8.19 6.64
C ILE A 77 -8.71 -7.81 7.67
N LEU A 78 -9.96 -8.25 7.44
CA LEU A 78 -11.08 -7.96 8.32
C LEU A 78 -11.46 -9.16 9.19
N ARG A 79 -12.04 -8.88 10.36
CA ARG A 79 -12.58 -9.91 11.27
C ARG A 79 -13.96 -10.42 10.86
N GLU A 80 -14.61 -9.70 9.96
CA GLU A 80 -15.96 -10.00 9.45
C GLU A 80 -16.02 -9.78 7.94
N GLN A 81 -17.07 -10.32 7.31
CA GLN A 81 -17.29 -10.12 5.88
C GLN A 81 -17.63 -8.66 5.56
N ILE A 82 -17.17 -8.23 4.39
CA ILE A 82 -17.46 -6.90 3.84
C ILE A 82 -18.95 -6.78 3.54
N LYS A 83 -19.50 -5.60 3.86
CA LYS A 83 -20.83 -5.17 3.43
C LYS A 83 -20.68 -4.11 2.33
N PRO A 84 -21.63 -3.97 1.41
CA PRO A 84 -21.55 -2.99 0.32
C PRO A 84 -21.26 -1.55 0.79
N GLU A 85 -21.78 -1.13 1.94
CA GLU A 85 -21.56 0.24 2.45
C GLU A 85 -20.08 0.50 2.82
N LEU A 86 -19.34 -0.56 3.16
CA LEU A 86 -17.92 -0.46 3.43
C LEU A 86 -17.11 -0.29 2.14
N GLU A 87 -17.51 -0.96 1.05
CA GLU A 87 -16.88 -0.78 -0.27
C GLU A 87 -17.00 0.67 -0.75
N ASP A 88 -18.18 1.28 -0.61
CA ASP A 88 -18.41 2.69 -0.95
C ASP A 88 -17.54 3.64 -0.10
N SER A 89 -17.36 3.30 1.18
CA SER A 89 -16.52 4.07 2.09
C SER A 89 -15.03 3.96 1.72
N LEU A 90 -14.56 2.79 1.33
CA LEU A 90 -13.19 2.54 0.87
C LEU A 90 -12.92 3.24 -0.47
N ASN A 91 -13.87 3.19 -1.40
CA ASN A 91 -13.78 3.92 -2.67
C ASN A 91 -13.69 5.44 -2.42
N SER A 92 -14.51 5.96 -1.51
CA SER A 92 -14.46 7.37 -1.11
C SER A 92 -13.11 7.75 -0.50
N LEU A 93 -12.58 6.89 0.38
CA LEU A 93 -11.25 7.03 0.97
C LEU A 93 -10.15 7.07 -0.10
N GLN A 94 -10.16 6.14 -1.05
CA GLN A 94 -9.20 6.08 -2.15
C GLN A 94 -9.21 7.38 -2.97
N ILE A 95 -10.40 7.88 -3.32
CA ILE A 95 -10.55 9.14 -4.08
C ILE A 95 -10.00 10.33 -3.30
N GLN A 96 -10.24 10.40 -1.99
CA GLN A 96 -9.74 11.48 -1.14
C GLN A 96 -8.22 11.48 -1.06
N LEU A 97 -7.62 10.31 -0.82
CA LEU A 97 -6.17 10.16 -0.75
C LEU A 97 -5.51 10.44 -2.11
N ALA A 98 -6.07 9.96 -3.20
CA ALA A 98 -5.54 10.22 -4.55
C ALA A 98 -5.51 11.71 -4.90
N LYS A 99 -6.50 12.48 -4.42
CA LYS A 99 -6.51 13.94 -4.58
C LYS A 99 -5.45 14.64 -3.71
N GLN A 100 -5.23 14.14 -2.50
CA GLN A 100 -4.30 14.74 -1.53
C GLN A 100 -2.84 14.43 -1.87
N TYR A 101 -2.57 13.26 -2.46
CA TYR A 101 -1.23 12.76 -2.73
C TYR A 101 -1.04 12.48 -4.23
N SER A 102 -1.01 13.54 -5.04
CA SER A 102 -0.96 13.44 -6.50
C SER A 102 0.34 12.83 -7.06
N PHE A 103 1.39 12.72 -6.24
CA PHE A 103 2.62 12.02 -6.61
C PHE A 103 2.45 10.49 -6.68
N CYS A 104 1.38 9.94 -6.11
CA CYS A 104 1.08 8.52 -6.16
C CYS A 104 0.27 8.24 -7.43
N SER A 105 0.81 7.40 -8.33
CA SER A 105 0.17 7.10 -9.63
C SER A 105 -1.19 6.42 -9.43
N LYS A 106 -1.26 5.42 -8.56
CA LYS A 106 -2.49 4.74 -8.17
C LYS A 106 -2.43 4.35 -6.69
N LEU A 107 -3.60 4.38 -6.04
CA LEU A 107 -3.81 3.81 -4.70
C LEU A 107 -4.66 2.55 -4.85
N ASP A 108 -4.17 1.43 -4.34
CA ASP A 108 -4.90 0.15 -4.31
C ASP A 108 -5.24 -0.23 -2.86
N LEU A 109 -6.55 -0.19 -2.55
CA LEU A 109 -7.10 -0.44 -1.22
C LEU A 109 -7.85 -1.77 -1.22
N THR A 110 -7.12 -2.87 -1.01
CA THR A 110 -7.72 -4.22 -0.95
C THR A 110 -8.19 -4.53 0.48
N VAL A 111 -9.33 -5.23 0.59
CA VAL A 111 -9.94 -5.70 1.85
C VAL A 111 -10.43 -7.14 1.74
#